data_AF-A0A2K8PNJ7-F1
#
_entry.id   AF-A0A2K8PNJ7-F1
#
_cell.length_a   1.000
_cell.length_b   1.000
_cell.length_c   1.000
_cell.angle_alpha   90.00
_cell.angle_beta   90.00
_cell.angle_gamma   90.00
#
_symmetry.space_group_name_H-M   'P 1'
#
loop_
_entity.id
_entity.type
_entity.pdbx_description
1 polymer ?
#
loop_
_entity_poly.entity_id
_entity_poly.type
_entity_poly.pdbx_seq_one_letter_code
_entity_poly.pdbx_strand_id
1 'polypeptide(L)'
;METRTLYAADGTRTLPVSGTFSPLQRTVYDAVHDAQEAGIAAVRPGARFRDFHDCAAARAEAYADGVLEPGVVLTVEPGPYFQADDLTVPEEYRGIGVRIEDDVLVTEDGNENLSAALPRRSDEVESWMADLRA
;
A
#
# COMPACT_ATOMS: atom_id res chain seq x y z
N MET A 1 -12.70 -1.98 14.33
CA MET A 1 -12.20 -3.36 14.46
C MET A 1 -11.44 -3.41 15.77
N GLU A 2 -12.08 -3.89 16.83
CA GLU A 2 -11.44 -4.30 18.08
C GLU A 2 -12.53 -5.05 18.85
N THR A 3 -12.47 -6.39 18.86
CA THR A 3 -13.57 -7.18 19.42
C THR A 3 -13.15 -7.91 20.68
N ARG A 4 -12.00 -8.60 20.73
CA ARG A 4 -11.56 -9.33 21.95
C ARG A 4 -10.05 -9.53 22.14
N THR A 5 -9.21 -9.29 21.15
CA THR A 5 -7.78 -9.67 21.19
C THR A 5 -6.81 -8.47 21.26
N LEU A 6 -7.31 -7.23 21.27
CA LEU A 6 -6.53 -5.98 21.30
C LEU A 6 -5.56 -5.80 20.10
N TYR A 7 -5.74 -6.56 19.02
CA TYR A 7 -5.04 -6.34 17.76
C TYR A 7 -5.88 -5.44 16.85
N ALA A 8 -5.22 -4.46 16.25
CA ALA A 8 -5.73 -3.69 15.13
C ALA A 8 -5.25 -4.33 13.82
N ALA A 9 -6.08 -4.22 12.79
CA ALA A 9 -5.60 -4.31 11.42
C ALA A 9 -5.72 -2.92 10.81
N ASP A 10 -4.79 -2.59 9.93
CA ASP A 10 -4.84 -1.38 9.12
C ASP A 10 -4.73 -1.75 7.64
N GLY A 11 -5.57 -1.14 6.82
CA GLY A 11 -5.76 -1.62 5.46
C GLY A 11 -6.51 -0.63 4.61
N THR A 12 -5.87 -0.25 3.50
CA THR A 12 -6.43 0.70 2.53
C THR A 12 -6.48 0.08 1.14
N ARG A 13 -7.62 0.28 0.46
CA ARG A 13 -7.79 0.05 -0.97
C ARG A 13 -8.43 1.26 -1.61
N THR A 14 -7.90 1.67 -2.76
CA THR A 14 -8.52 2.68 -3.63
C THR A 14 -9.30 1.97 -4.72
N LEU A 15 -10.59 2.27 -4.88
CA LEU A 15 -11.49 1.56 -5.80
C LEU A 15 -12.10 2.52 -6.84
N PRO A 16 -12.26 2.09 -8.11
CA PRO A 16 -12.95 2.89 -9.11
C PRO A 16 -14.46 2.84 -8.86
N VAL A 17 -15.09 3.99 -8.59
CA VAL A 17 -16.55 4.07 -8.29
C VAL A 17 -17.40 3.47 -9.42
N SER A 18 -16.98 3.65 -10.68
CA SER A 18 -17.60 3.03 -11.87
C SER A 18 -17.59 1.50 -11.83
N GLY A 19 -16.66 0.89 -11.10
CA GLY A 19 -16.35 -0.55 -11.14
C GLY A 19 -15.21 -0.91 -12.10
N THR A 20 -14.72 0.03 -12.90
CA THR A 20 -13.58 -0.15 -13.80
C THR A 20 -12.68 1.08 -13.80
N PHE A 21 -11.37 0.89 -13.76
CA PHE A 21 -10.40 1.96 -13.84
C PHE A 21 -10.39 2.60 -15.25
N SER A 22 -10.38 3.92 -15.31
CA SER A 22 -9.99 4.61 -16.56
C SER A 22 -8.52 4.29 -16.89
N PRO A 23 -8.08 4.45 -18.16
CA PRO A 23 -6.68 4.22 -18.51
C PRO A 23 -5.70 4.99 -17.63
N LEU A 24 -6.01 6.25 -17.30
CA LEU A 24 -5.16 7.08 -16.46
C LEU A 24 -5.17 6.64 -14.99
N GLN A 25 -6.33 6.30 -14.45
CA GLN A 25 -6.43 5.79 -13.08
C GLN A 25 -5.66 4.47 -12.94
N ARG A 26 -5.73 3.59 -13.95
CA ARG A 26 -4.98 2.34 -13.98
C ARG A 26 -3.48 2.60 -13.96
N THR A 27 -2.98 3.52 -14.79
CA THR A 27 -1.55 3.87 -14.78
C THR A 27 -1.06 4.30 -13.40
N VAL A 28 -1.80 5.19 -12.72
CA VAL A 28 -1.42 5.64 -11.37
C VAL A 28 -1.55 4.49 -10.36
N TYR A 29 -2.61 3.71 -10.45
CA TYR A 29 -2.86 2.59 -9.54
C TYR A 29 -1.80 1.50 -9.65
N ASP A 30 -1.45 1.08 -10.86
CA ASP A 30 -0.45 0.04 -11.12
C ASP A 30 0.94 0.50 -10.65
N ALA A 31 1.28 1.78 -10.80
CA ALA A 31 2.51 2.34 -10.24
C ALA A 31 2.56 2.27 -8.70
N VAL A 32 1.43 2.49 -8.03
CA VAL A 32 1.32 2.33 -6.56
C VAL A 32 1.38 0.87 -6.15
N HIS A 33 0.75 -0.02 -6.91
CA HIS A 33 0.86 -1.46 -6.71
C HIS A 33 2.31 -1.93 -6.82
N ASP A 34 3.04 -1.49 -7.83
CA ASP A 34 4.46 -1.84 -7.99
C ASP A 34 5.31 -1.34 -6.82
N ALA A 35 5.03 -0.11 -6.33
CA ALA A 35 5.67 0.42 -5.13
C ALA A 35 5.32 -0.40 -3.87
N GLN A 36 4.06 -0.85 -3.75
CA GLN A 36 3.60 -1.70 -2.64
C GLN A 36 4.36 -3.03 -2.61
N GLU A 37 4.45 -3.71 -3.76
CA GLU A 37 5.15 -5.00 -3.84
C GLU A 37 6.67 -4.85 -3.58
N ALA A 38 7.28 -3.77 -4.05
CA ALA A 38 8.67 -3.45 -3.72
C ALA A 38 8.86 -3.17 -2.21
N GLY A 39 7.94 -2.44 -1.59
CA GLY A 39 7.94 -2.16 -0.15
C GLY A 39 7.83 -3.44 0.69
N ILE A 40 6.86 -4.31 0.37
CA ILE A 40 6.67 -5.59 1.06
C ILE A 40 7.92 -6.48 0.89
N ALA A 41 8.51 -6.54 -0.31
CA ALA A 41 9.71 -7.33 -0.54
C ALA A 41 10.94 -6.85 0.26
N ALA A 42 10.97 -5.56 0.63
CA ALA A 42 12.04 -4.99 1.46
C ALA A 42 11.87 -5.31 2.97
N VAL A 43 10.67 -5.67 3.42
CA VAL A 43 10.39 -6.04 4.82
C VAL A 43 10.95 -7.43 5.13
N ARG A 44 12.00 -7.50 5.93
CA ARG A 44 12.63 -8.76 6.36
C ARG A 44 13.52 -8.55 7.58
N PRO A 45 13.86 -9.60 8.34
CA PRO A 45 14.81 -9.48 9.44
C PRO A 45 16.12 -8.86 8.99
N GLY A 46 16.67 -7.98 9.82
CA GLY A 46 17.95 -7.31 9.53
C GLY A 46 17.85 -6.12 8.57
N ALA A 47 16.72 -5.92 7.87
CA ALA A 47 16.48 -4.69 7.11
C ALA A 47 16.23 -3.51 8.06
N ARG A 48 16.55 -2.30 7.61
CA ARG A 48 16.26 -1.09 8.39
C ARG A 48 14.80 -0.72 8.19
N PHE A 49 14.18 -0.11 9.20
CA PHE A 49 12.81 0.42 9.07
C PHE A 49 12.64 1.38 7.89
N ARG A 50 13.69 2.13 7.51
CA ARG A 50 13.63 3.01 6.33
C ARG A 50 13.64 2.28 4.99
N ASP A 51 14.10 1.02 4.91
CA ASP A 51 14.39 0.40 3.60
C ASP A 51 13.11 0.20 2.76
N PHE A 52 11.95 -0.03 3.40
CA PHE A 52 10.65 -0.06 2.71
C PHE A 52 10.07 1.35 2.43
N HIS A 53 10.48 2.37 3.20
CA HIS A 53 10.17 3.77 2.95
C HIS A 53 11.07 4.41 1.88
N ASP A 54 12.29 3.94 1.64
CA ASP A 54 13.17 4.46 0.60
C ASP A 54 12.63 4.16 -0.82
N CYS A 55 11.72 3.19 -0.95
CA CYS A 55 10.89 2.99 -2.14
C CYS A 55 9.80 4.09 -2.32
N ALA A 56 9.48 4.85 -1.26
CA ALA A 56 8.46 5.90 -1.20
C ALA A 56 8.96 7.05 -0.29
N ALA A 57 9.98 7.79 -0.72
CA ALA A 57 10.77 8.74 0.08
C ALA A 57 9.99 9.51 1.20
N ALA A 58 10.21 9.16 2.48
CA ALA A 58 9.66 9.84 3.67
C ALA A 58 10.72 10.08 4.78
N ARG A 59 10.56 11.15 5.58
CA ARG A 59 11.54 11.77 6.49
C ARG A 59 11.74 11.07 7.85
N ALA A 60 12.87 11.35 8.52
CA ALA A 60 13.68 10.39 9.28
C ALA A 60 13.76 10.55 10.81
N GLU A 61 13.14 11.52 11.47
CA GLU A 61 13.63 11.92 12.80
C GLU A 61 13.25 11.05 14.03
N ALA A 62 12.50 9.95 13.94
CA ALA A 62 12.17 9.15 15.15
C ALA A 62 12.09 7.62 15.01
N TYR A 63 11.94 7.07 13.81
CA TYR A 63 11.75 5.62 13.56
C TYR A 63 12.91 4.95 12.77
N ALA A 64 13.79 5.75 12.16
CA ALA A 64 14.55 5.33 10.97
C ALA A 64 15.74 4.38 11.21
N ASP A 65 16.29 4.31 12.42
CA ASP A 65 17.52 3.55 12.70
C ASP A 65 17.31 2.17 13.34
N GLY A 66 16.05 1.80 13.58
CA GLY A 66 15.71 0.45 14.06
C GLY A 66 16.00 -0.62 13.00
N VAL A 67 16.31 -1.82 13.46
CA VAL A 67 16.39 -3.02 12.62
C VAL A 67 15.11 -3.82 12.80
N LEU A 68 14.56 -4.35 11.72
CA LEU A 68 13.41 -5.25 11.76
C LEU A 68 13.82 -6.60 12.35
N GLU A 69 13.02 -7.09 13.31
CA GLU A 69 13.21 -8.38 13.98
C GLU A 69 11.96 -9.26 13.77
N PRO A 70 12.09 -10.60 13.77
CA PRO A 70 10.94 -11.50 13.71
C PRO A 70 9.89 -11.19 14.78
N GLY A 71 8.61 -11.21 14.39
CA GLY A 71 7.48 -10.87 15.26
C GLY A 71 7.04 -9.40 15.21
N VAL A 72 7.82 -8.52 14.58
CA VAL A 72 7.36 -7.14 14.28
C VAL A 72 6.26 -7.18 13.23
N VAL A 73 5.18 -6.43 13.47
CA VAL A 73 4.11 -6.19 12.49
C VAL A 73 4.07 -4.69 12.17
N LEU A 74 3.99 -4.35 10.89
CA LEU A 74 4.00 -2.97 10.39
C LEU A 74 3.16 -2.83 9.12
N THR A 75 2.76 -1.60 8.80
CA THR A 75 2.05 -1.28 7.56
C THR A 75 3.03 -0.95 6.43
N VAL A 76 2.75 -1.45 5.23
CA VAL A 76 3.36 -0.96 3.98
C VAL A 76 2.26 -0.27 3.19
N GLU A 77 2.37 1.04 3.00
CA GLU A 77 1.24 1.90 2.60
C GLU A 77 1.58 3.07 1.63
N PRO A 78 2.26 2.83 0.50
CA PRO A 78 2.55 3.89 -0.47
C PRO A 78 1.25 4.49 -1.03
N GLY A 79 1.25 5.81 -1.17
CA GLY A 79 0.13 6.49 -1.79
C GLY A 79 0.42 7.94 -2.20
N PRO A 80 0.51 8.25 -3.51
CA PRO A 80 0.56 9.62 -3.99
C PRO A 80 -0.84 10.26 -3.98
N TYR A 81 -0.86 11.55 -3.65
CA TYR A 81 -2.06 12.39 -3.73
C TYR A 81 -1.73 13.65 -4.52
N PHE A 82 -2.28 13.75 -5.72
CA PHE A 82 -2.11 14.92 -6.57
C PHE A 82 -3.23 15.92 -6.28
N GLN A 83 -2.92 17.03 -5.60
CA GLN A 83 -3.93 18.03 -5.28
C GLN A 83 -4.52 18.63 -6.56
N ALA A 84 -5.82 18.93 -6.53
CA ALA A 84 -6.54 19.41 -7.72
C ALA A 84 -6.00 20.74 -8.26
N ASP A 85 -5.44 21.57 -7.37
CA ASP A 85 -4.89 22.90 -7.63
C ASP A 85 -3.35 22.94 -7.71
N ASP A 86 -2.68 21.78 -7.68
CA ASP A 86 -1.21 21.72 -7.80
C ASP A 86 -0.74 21.96 -9.23
N LEU A 87 -0.29 23.19 -9.50
CA LEU A 87 0.22 23.60 -10.80
C LEU A 87 1.57 22.96 -11.17
N THR A 88 2.26 22.28 -10.24
CA THR A 88 3.51 21.56 -10.51
C THR A 88 3.28 20.16 -11.09
N VAL A 89 2.06 19.63 -10.96
CA VAL A 89 1.63 18.35 -11.50
C VAL A 89 0.93 18.57 -12.85
N PRO A 90 1.16 17.71 -13.88
CA PRO A 90 0.40 17.81 -15.13
C PRO A 90 -1.11 17.70 -14.88
N GLU A 91 -1.90 18.49 -15.60
CA GLU A 91 -3.33 18.69 -15.34
C GLU A 91 -4.11 17.37 -15.29
N GLU A 92 -3.75 16.41 -16.14
CA GLU A 92 -4.41 15.12 -16.21
C GLU A 92 -4.33 14.30 -14.90
N TYR A 93 -3.25 14.42 -14.12
CA TYR A 93 -3.09 13.66 -12.87
C TYR A 93 -3.75 14.33 -11.66
N ARG A 94 -4.12 15.60 -11.76
CA ARG A 94 -4.65 16.38 -10.63
C ARG A 94 -5.98 15.82 -10.15
N GLY A 95 -6.15 15.78 -8.83
CA GLY A 95 -7.33 15.20 -8.18
C GLY A 95 -7.30 13.67 -8.07
N ILE A 96 -6.25 13.00 -8.55
CA ILE A 96 -6.07 11.56 -8.35
C ILE A 96 -5.31 11.33 -7.05
N GLY A 97 -5.89 10.53 -6.16
CA GLY A 97 -5.24 10.00 -4.98
C GLY A 97 -5.39 8.50 -4.95
N VAL A 98 -4.29 7.78 -4.77
CA VAL A 98 -4.29 6.32 -4.63
C VAL A 98 -3.44 5.96 -3.43
N ARG A 99 -3.94 5.07 -2.58
CA ARG A 99 -3.17 4.34 -1.56
C ARG A 99 -3.56 2.86 -1.59
N ILE A 100 -2.56 2.01 -1.45
CA ILE A 100 -2.70 0.57 -1.19
C ILE A 100 -1.91 0.31 0.08
N GLU A 101 -2.49 -0.42 1.02
CA GLU A 101 -1.88 -0.65 2.32
C GLU A 101 -2.11 -2.09 2.80
N ASP A 102 -1.07 -2.69 3.36
CA ASP A 102 -1.14 -4.04 3.94
C ASP A 102 -0.41 -4.12 5.28
N ASP A 103 -0.93 -4.99 6.16
CA ASP A 103 -0.29 -5.40 7.39
C ASP A 103 0.73 -6.51 7.09
N VAL A 104 1.99 -6.28 7.44
CA VAL A 104 3.10 -7.19 7.14
C VAL A 104 3.79 -7.62 8.44
N LEU A 105 3.81 -8.93 8.67
CA LEU A 105 4.55 -9.58 9.75
C LEU A 105 5.96 -9.92 9.28
N VAL A 106 6.98 -9.51 10.02
CA VAL A 106 8.36 -9.99 9.85
C VAL A 106 8.46 -11.40 10.41
N THR A 107 8.88 -12.36 9.58
CA THR A 107 9.11 -13.76 9.96
C THR A 107 10.60 -14.04 10.07
N GLU A 108 11.01 -15.23 10.53
CA GLU A 108 12.44 -15.60 10.67
C GLU A 108 13.23 -15.48 9.35
N ASP A 109 12.59 -15.77 8.22
CA ASP A 109 13.23 -15.85 6.90
C ASP A 109 12.74 -14.80 5.90
N GLY A 110 11.87 -13.86 6.32
CA GLY A 110 11.28 -12.86 5.42
C GLY A 110 10.08 -12.14 6.03
N ASN A 111 8.95 -12.19 5.33
CA ASN A 111 7.71 -11.60 5.79
C ASN A 111 6.46 -12.40 5.37
N GLU A 112 5.34 -12.10 6.02
CA GLU A 112 4.01 -12.58 5.68
C GLU A 112 3.06 -11.38 5.59
N ASN A 113 2.35 -11.25 4.47
CA ASN A 113 1.29 -10.26 4.32
C ASN A 113 -0.02 -10.81 4.92
N LEU A 114 -0.44 -10.25 6.04
CA LEU A 114 -1.62 -10.67 6.81
C LEU A 114 -2.94 -10.25 6.16
N SER A 115 -2.92 -9.28 5.25
CA SER A 115 -4.07 -8.74 4.51
C SER A 115 -4.10 -9.18 3.04
N ALA A 116 -3.31 -10.18 2.65
CA ALA A 116 -3.17 -10.67 1.27
C ALA A 116 -4.47 -11.17 0.64
N ALA A 117 -5.52 -11.45 1.44
CA ALA A 117 -6.83 -11.84 0.94
C ALA A 117 -7.60 -10.70 0.24
N LEU A 118 -7.22 -9.44 0.46
CA LEU A 118 -7.82 -8.29 -0.21
C LEU A 118 -7.13 -8.05 -1.56
N PRO A 119 -7.88 -7.86 -2.68
CA PRO A 119 -7.31 -7.69 -4.00
C PRO A 119 -6.44 -6.44 -4.07
N ARG A 120 -5.32 -6.52 -4.80
CA ARG A 120 -4.34 -5.41 -4.90
C ARG A 120 -4.01 -5.05 -6.33
N ARG A 121 -4.14 -5.98 -7.27
CA ARG A 121 -3.97 -5.68 -8.68
C ARG A 121 -5.23 -5.03 -9.24
N SER A 122 -5.08 -4.15 -10.21
CA SER A 122 -6.21 -3.43 -10.80
C SER A 122 -7.23 -4.37 -11.47
N ASP A 123 -6.78 -5.46 -12.09
CA ASP A 123 -7.63 -6.52 -12.67
C ASP A 123 -8.36 -7.35 -11.61
N GLU A 124 -7.69 -7.71 -10.52
CA GLU A 124 -8.32 -8.40 -9.38
C GLU A 124 -9.40 -7.54 -8.72
N VAL A 125 -9.14 -6.24 -8.55
CA VAL A 125 -10.12 -5.29 -8.00
C VAL A 125 -11.36 -5.22 -8.88
N GLU A 126 -11.19 -5.10 -10.20
CA GLU A 126 -12.32 -5.07 -11.14
C GLU A 126 -13.11 -6.38 -11.12
N SER A 127 -12.42 -7.53 -11.10
CA SER A 127 -13.06 -8.84 -10.99
C SER A 127 -13.88 -8.96 -9.70
N TRP A 128 -13.28 -8.60 -8.56
CA TRP A 128 -13.95 -8.63 -7.27
C TRP A 128 -15.17 -7.72 -7.21
N MET A 129 -15.07 -6.50 -7.77
CA MET A 129 -16.20 -5.58 -7.86
C MET A 129 -17.30 -6.08 -8.80
N ALA A 130 -16.96 -6.79 -9.87
CA ALA A 130 -17.92 -7.40 -10.77
C ALA A 130 -18.69 -8.54 -10.09
N ASP A 131 -18.00 -9.40 -9.34
CA ASP A 131 -18.61 -10.52 -8.61
C ASP A 131 -19.63 -10.06 -7.56
N LEU A 132 -19.39 -8.90 -6.92
CA LEU A 132 -20.32 -8.31 -5.95
C LEU A 132 -21.60 -7.74 -6.58
N ARG A 133 -21.62 -7.56 -7.90
CA ARG A 133 -22.77 -7.03 -8.64
C ARG A 133 -23.61 -8.13 -9.32
N ALA A 134 -23.14 -9.38 -9.28
CA ALA A 134 -23.82 -10.56 -9.83
C ALA A 134 -24.91 -11.09 -8.89
#